data_AF-A0A1Y1ZUU9-F1
#
_entry.id   AF-A0A1Y1ZUU9-F1
#
_cell.length_a   1.000
_cell.length_b   1.000
_cell.length_c   1.000
_cell.angle_alpha   90.00
_cell.angle_beta   90.00
_cell.angle_gamma   90.00
#
_symmetry.space_group_name_H-M   'P 1'
#
loop_
_entity.id
_entity.type
_entity.pdbx_description
1 polymer ?
#
loop_
_entity_poly.entity_id
_entity_poly.type
_entity_poly.pdbx_seq_one_letter_code
_entity_poly.pdbx_strand_id
1 'polypeptide(L)'
;MIANKEYFISTTTASAFAGSDSGKFVIVKATTFSYTQKIIGTGYQILSVDSDMVVNEASTNNFKKTAGDVGIYQCDGNVCQAVPGYAINSGKYYKVTVASNKGTAEEVSITNEVNTLKKGHCKGLNGLIVKDYDKNFLCLDDEISVELIPENEGYHVLGATLAAGGPFASSAKKMIQFTDKYIIEEAKYLKGKYL
;
A
#
# COMPACT_ATOMS: atom_id res chain seq x y z
N MET A 1 -11.68 18.12 18.24
CA MET A 1 -12.03 16.80 17.67
C MET A 1 -13.55 16.65 17.67
N ILE A 2 -14.08 15.94 16.69
CA ILE A 2 -15.50 15.71 16.47
C ILE A 2 -15.86 14.38 17.14
N ALA A 3 -16.92 14.38 17.95
CA ALA A 3 -17.39 13.16 18.59
C ALA A 3 -17.78 12.10 17.55
N ASN A 4 -17.54 10.83 17.89
CA ASN A 4 -17.80 9.66 17.06
C ASN A 4 -16.99 9.57 15.76
N LYS A 5 -15.85 10.27 15.69
CA LYS A 5 -14.87 10.13 14.61
C LYS A 5 -13.64 9.33 15.07
N GLU A 6 -13.02 8.65 14.11
CA GLU A 6 -11.79 7.89 14.31
C GLU A 6 -10.60 8.75 13.87
N TYR A 7 -9.49 8.69 14.61
CA TYR A 7 -8.34 9.58 14.42
C TYR A 7 -7.01 8.83 14.35
N PHE A 8 -6.12 9.27 13.46
CA PHE A 8 -4.71 8.90 13.45
C PHE A 8 -3.94 9.70 14.51
N ILE A 9 -3.41 9.05 15.53
CA ILE A 9 -2.47 9.66 16.47
C ILE A 9 -1.09 9.10 16.21
N SER A 10 -0.17 9.96 15.77
CA SER A 10 1.23 9.60 15.55
C SER A 10 1.94 9.25 16.87
N THR A 11 2.77 8.21 16.84
CA THR A 11 3.69 7.83 17.93
C THR A 11 5.06 8.53 17.81
N THR A 12 5.28 9.34 16.77
CA THR A 12 6.58 10.01 16.52
C THR A 12 6.62 11.46 16.93
N THR A 13 5.48 12.14 17.02
CA THR A 13 5.38 13.55 17.46
C THR A 13 5.09 13.63 18.96
N ALA A 14 5.11 14.84 19.54
CA ALA A 14 4.79 15.09 20.95
C ALA A 14 3.33 14.69 21.26
N SER A 15 3.12 13.40 21.48
CA SER A 15 1.85 12.77 21.84
C SER A 15 2.04 11.93 23.09
N ALA A 16 0.93 11.48 23.69
CA ALA A 16 0.96 10.55 24.81
C ALA A 16 1.59 9.18 24.45
N PHE A 17 1.81 8.91 23.16
CA PHE A 17 2.43 7.70 22.63
C PHE A 17 3.83 7.95 22.06
N ALA A 18 4.42 9.13 22.33
CA ALA A 18 5.76 9.46 21.84
C ALA A 18 6.80 8.45 22.33
N GLY A 19 7.58 7.90 21.40
CA GLY A 19 8.72 7.03 21.71
C GLY A 19 8.41 5.55 21.97
N SER A 20 7.14 5.13 21.90
CA SER A 20 6.76 3.72 22.11
C SER A 20 7.05 2.82 20.90
N ASP A 21 7.02 3.37 19.69
CA ASP A 21 7.34 2.70 18.43
C ASP A 21 7.39 3.73 17.29
N SER A 22 8.59 4.20 16.90
CA SER A 22 8.71 5.18 15.82
C SER A 22 8.17 4.63 14.49
N GLY A 23 7.48 5.46 13.72
CA GLY A 23 6.96 5.10 12.40
C GLY A 23 5.52 4.58 12.38
N LYS A 24 4.90 4.44 13.56
CA LYS A 24 3.56 3.89 13.71
C LYS A 24 2.55 4.96 14.12
N PHE A 25 1.29 4.56 14.14
CA PHE A 25 0.20 5.38 14.65
C PHE A 25 -0.80 4.48 15.36
N VAL A 26 -1.53 5.09 16.29
CA VAL A 26 -2.64 4.47 17.00
C VAL A 26 -3.93 5.06 16.46
N ILE A 27 -4.91 4.19 16.18
CA ILE A 27 -6.24 4.64 15.80
C ILE A 27 -7.14 4.68 17.04
N VAL A 28 -7.69 5.85 17.31
CA VAL A 28 -8.60 6.08 18.44
C VAL A 28 -9.95 6.56 17.94
N LYS A 29 -11.00 6.23 18.68
CA LYS A 29 -12.34 6.81 18.49
C LYS A 29 -12.56 7.89 19.54
N ALA A 30 -12.82 9.11 19.09
CA ALA A 30 -13.19 10.19 19.98
C ALA A 30 -14.67 10.07 20.37
N THR A 31 -14.96 10.31 21.64
CA THR A 31 -16.30 10.62 22.16
C THR A 31 -16.34 12.10 22.54
N THR A 32 -17.45 12.56 23.10
CA THR A 32 -17.55 13.94 23.60
C THR A 32 -16.53 14.25 24.71
N PHE A 33 -16.13 13.25 25.51
CA PHE A 33 -15.32 13.47 26.72
C PHE A 33 -14.11 12.55 26.88
N SER A 34 -13.92 11.58 25.99
CA SER A 34 -12.91 10.54 26.13
C SER A 34 -12.46 9.97 24.78
N TYR A 35 -11.40 9.18 24.82
CA TYR A 35 -10.92 8.39 23.68
C TYR A 35 -10.97 6.92 24.04
N THR A 36 -11.44 6.10 23.09
CA THR A 36 -11.30 4.66 23.17
C THR A 36 -10.41 4.18 22.04
N GLN A 37 -9.59 3.16 22.29
CA GLN A 37 -8.84 2.53 21.22
C GLN A 37 -9.81 1.87 20.25
N LYS A 38 -9.62 2.12 18.96
CA LYS A 38 -10.35 1.42 17.91
C LYS A 38 -9.51 0.23 17.50
N ILE A 39 -9.99 -0.97 17.82
CA ILE A 39 -9.39 -2.20 17.31
C ILE A 39 -9.78 -2.28 15.83
N ILE A 40 -8.77 -2.28 14.96
CA ILE A 40 -8.91 -2.60 13.55
C ILE A 40 -8.46 -4.04 13.36
N GLY A 41 -9.03 -4.74 12.38
CA GLY A 41 -8.58 -6.09 12.04
C GLY A 41 -7.09 -6.08 11.68
N THR A 42 -6.34 -7.05 12.21
CA THR A 42 -4.94 -7.26 11.82
C THR A 42 -4.83 -7.56 10.33
N GLY A 43 -3.83 -6.99 9.67
CA GLY A 43 -3.61 -7.13 8.23
C GLY A 43 -3.48 -5.78 7.53
N TYR A 44 -3.56 -5.78 6.20
CA TYR A 44 -3.43 -4.57 5.40
C TYR A 44 -4.79 -3.93 5.14
N GLN A 45 -4.86 -2.62 5.36
CA GLN A 45 -6.06 -1.81 5.20
C GLN A 45 -5.79 -0.66 4.24
N ILE A 46 -6.76 -0.33 3.39
CA ILE A 46 -6.72 0.88 2.56
C ILE A 46 -7.57 1.94 3.23
N LEU A 47 -6.91 2.93 3.81
CA LEU A 47 -7.58 3.98 4.60
C LEU A 47 -7.34 5.32 3.94
N SER A 48 -8.34 6.20 4.03
CA SER A 48 -8.14 7.62 3.80
C SER A 48 -8.04 8.34 5.13
N VAL A 49 -7.00 9.14 5.28
CA VAL A 49 -6.90 10.16 6.33
C VAL A 49 -7.47 11.47 5.76
N ASP A 50 -7.82 12.44 6.58
CA ASP A 50 -8.06 13.81 6.09
C ASP A 50 -7.12 14.79 6.80
N SER A 51 -7.24 16.08 6.45
CA SER A 51 -6.44 17.14 7.05
C SER A 51 -6.60 17.25 8.57
N ASP A 52 -7.74 16.79 9.10
CA ASP A 52 -8.04 16.75 10.54
C ASP A 52 -7.65 15.42 11.19
N MET A 53 -6.89 14.59 10.47
CA MET A 53 -6.45 13.25 10.86
C MET A 53 -7.60 12.24 11.06
N VAL A 54 -8.79 12.50 10.50
CA VAL A 54 -9.92 11.57 10.59
C VAL A 54 -9.69 10.39 9.68
N VAL A 55 -9.81 9.19 10.24
CA VAL A 55 -9.68 7.91 9.54
C VAL A 55 -11.03 7.56 8.91
N ASN A 56 -11.01 7.17 7.64
CA ASN A 56 -12.16 6.54 6.98
C ASN A 56 -11.66 5.38 6.11
N GLU A 57 -12.54 4.41 5.83
CA GLU A 57 -12.30 3.45 4.76
C GLU A 57 -12.16 4.21 3.43
N ALA A 58 -11.15 3.86 2.62
CA ALA A 58 -10.96 4.52 1.35
C ALA A 58 -12.10 4.17 0.38
N SER A 59 -12.68 5.20 -0.21
CA SER A 59 -13.70 5.09 -1.26
C SER A 59 -13.20 5.69 -2.58
N THR A 60 -13.93 5.44 -3.66
CA THR A 60 -13.64 6.02 -4.99
C THR A 60 -13.53 7.54 -5.01
N ASN A 61 -14.22 8.24 -4.11
CA ASN A 61 -14.11 9.69 -4.02
C ASN A 61 -12.79 10.14 -3.39
N ASN A 62 -12.18 9.34 -2.52
CA ASN A 62 -10.90 9.66 -1.89
C ASN A 62 -9.76 9.59 -2.91
N PHE A 63 -9.80 8.61 -3.81
CA PHE A 63 -8.80 8.43 -4.86
C PHE A 63 -8.82 9.50 -5.97
N LYS A 64 -9.91 10.26 -6.11
CA LYS A 64 -10.06 11.32 -7.12
C LYS A 64 -9.56 12.70 -6.66
N LYS A 65 -9.27 12.87 -5.37
CA LYS A 65 -8.82 14.16 -4.82
C LYS A 65 -7.31 14.31 -4.98
N THR A 66 -6.88 15.42 -5.55
CA THR A 66 -5.47 15.80 -5.78
C THR A 66 -4.67 16.05 -4.50
N ALA A 67 -5.32 16.20 -3.34
CA ALA A 67 -4.68 16.44 -2.04
C ALA A 67 -4.90 15.22 -1.12
N GLY A 68 -4.23 14.12 -1.49
CA GLY A 68 -4.47 12.77 -0.97
C GLY A 68 -4.22 12.57 0.52
N ASP A 69 -4.73 11.43 0.98
CA ASP A 69 -4.38 10.78 2.24
C ASP A 69 -4.81 9.29 2.18
N VAL A 70 -5.00 8.75 0.96
CA VAL A 70 -5.21 7.30 0.80
C VAL A 70 -3.87 6.60 0.89
N GLY A 71 -3.77 5.69 1.86
CA GLY A 71 -2.59 4.88 2.10
C GLY A 71 -2.94 3.41 2.27
N ILE A 72 -1.91 2.57 2.15
CA ILE A 72 -1.97 1.16 2.54
C ILE A 72 -1.32 1.06 3.92
N TYR A 73 -2.01 0.45 4.86
CA TYR A 73 -1.59 0.43 6.25
C TYR A 73 -1.57 -1.00 6.78
N GLN A 74 -0.41 -1.44 7.25
CA GLN A 74 -0.25 -2.71 7.95
C GLN A 74 -0.65 -2.53 9.42
N CYS A 75 -1.80 -3.05 9.82
CA CYS A 75 -2.33 -2.98 11.16
C CYS A 75 -2.05 -4.26 11.96
N ASP A 76 -1.70 -4.09 13.23
CA ASP A 76 -1.71 -5.11 14.27
C ASP A 76 -2.59 -4.60 15.42
N GLY A 77 -3.86 -4.98 15.38
CA GLY A 77 -4.90 -4.39 16.23
C GLY A 77 -5.12 -2.90 15.93
N ASN A 78 -4.85 -2.03 16.90
CA ASN A 78 -5.04 -0.59 16.79
C ASN A 78 -3.77 0.19 16.39
N VAL A 79 -2.64 -0.50 16.27
CA VAL A 79 -1.37 0.08 15.86
C VAL A 79 -1.17 -0.23 14.39
N CYS A 80 -1.00 0.77 13.54
CA CYS A 80 -0.64 0.50 12.15
C CYS A 80 0.53 1.34 11.65
N GLN A 81 1.06 0.91 10.51
CA GLN A 81 2.19 1.51 9.81
C GLN A 81 1.86 1.65 8.33
N ALA A 82 2.16 2.80 7.73
CA ALA A 82 2.01 2.99 6.29
C ALA A 82 3.06 2.17 5.53
N VAL A 83 2.65 1.50 4.47
CA VAL A 83 3.52 0.70 3.60
C VAL A 83 3.39 1.15 2.14
N PRO A 84 4.49 1.14 1.36
CA PRO A 84 4.42 1.46 -0.06
C PRO A 84 3.83 0.29 -0.85
N GLY A 85 3.26 0.58 -2.01
CA GLY A 85 2.69 -0.44 -2.89
C GLY A 85 1.80 0.14 -3.96
N TYR A 86 0.91 -0.69 -4.49
CA TYR A 86 -0.21 -0.26 -5.32
C TYR A 86 -1.53 -0.51 -4.58
N ALA A 87 -2.41 0.48 -4.55
CA ALA A 87 -3.80 0.29 -4.20
C ALA A 87 -4.62 0.13 -5.48
N ILE A 88 -5.63 -0.73 -5.44
CA ILE A 88 -6.51 -1.05 -6.56
C ILE A 88 -7.92 -0.60 -6.18
N ASN A 89 -8.55 0.17 -7.05
CA ASN A 89 -9.92 0.58 -6.84
C ASN A 89 -10.64 0.73 -8.18
N SER A 90 -11.77 0.04 -8.33
CA SER A 90 -12.63 0.14 -9.52
C SER A 90 -11.86 -0.10 -10.83
N GLY A 91 -10.94 -1.07 -10.83
CA GLY A 91 -10.10 -1.42 -12.00
C GLY A 91 -8.96 -0.43 -12.29
N LYS A 92 -8.78 0.61 -11.46
CA LYS A 92 -7.66 1.55 -11.54
C LYS A 92 -6.60 1.23 -10.51
N TYR A 93 -5.37 1.59 -10.82
CA TYR A 93 -4.20 1.38 -9.98
C TYR A 93 -3.66 2.70 -9.47
N TYR A 94 -3.27 2.71 -8.21
CA TYR A 94 -2.76 3.89 -7.53
C TYR A 94 -1.44 3.55 -6.85
N LYS A 95 -0.36 4.19 -7.26
CA LYS A 95 0.95 4.06 -6.62
C LYS A 95 0.88 4.75 -5.27
N VAL A 96 1.12 4.00 -4.20
CA VAL A 96 1.16 4.51 -2.83
C VAL A 96 2.61 4.66 -2.42
N THR A 97 2.99 5.90 -2.13
CA THR A 97 4.27 6.26 -1.53
C THR A 97 4.06 6.58 -0.05
N VAL A 98 5.11 6.42 0.76
CA VAL A 98 5.06 6.71 2.19
C VAL A 98 6.00 7.85 2.52
N ALA A 99 5.46 8.92 3.11
CA ALA A 99 6.22 10.05 3.63
C ALA A 99 5.71 10.40 5.02
N SER A 100 6.61 10.60 5.98
CA SER A 100 6.25 10.96 7.37
C SER A 100 5.17 10.05 7.98
N ASN A 101 5.25 8.73 7.69
CA ASN A 101 4.33 7.69 8.14
C ASN A 101 2.89 7.79 7.62
N LYS A 102 2.66 8.60 6.57
CA LYS A 102 1.40 8.66 5.84
C LYS A 102 1.57 8.09 4.45
N GLY A 103 0.54 7.38 3.99
CA GLY A 103 0.46 6.95 2.60
C GLY A 103 -0.14 8.05 1.72
N THR A 104 0.41 8.22 0.52
CA THR A 104 -0.13 9.10 -0.52
C THR A 104 -0.27 8.31 -1.80
N ALA A 105 -1.51 8.17 -2.26
CA ALA A 105 -1.87 7.52 -3.50
C ALA A 105 -1.85 8.49 -4.69
N GLU A 106 -1.23 8.06 -5.78
CA GLU A 106 -1.23 8.74 -7.09
C GLU A 106 -1.75 7.77 -8.15
N GLU A 107 -2.72 8.18 -8.97
CA GLU A 107 -3.25 7.33 -10.05
C GLU A 107 -2.14 7.01 -11.06
N VAL A 108 -2.00 5.73 -11.39
CA VAL A 108 -1.01 5.25 -12.37
C VAL A 108 -1.59 5.38 -13.77
N SER A 109 -0.98 6.25 -14.57
CA SER A 109 -1.20 6.25 -16.02
C SER A 109 -0.35 5.16 -16.65
N ILE A 110 -0.95 4.00 -16.96
CA ILE A 110 -0.22 2.87 -17.56
C ILE A 110 0.08 3.20 -19.02
N THR A 111 1.30 3.69 -19.28
CA THR A 111 1.78 4.08 -20.63
C THR A 111 2.77 3.08 -21.24
N ASN A 112 3.32 2.19 -20.43
CA ASN A 112 4.27 1.18 -20.90
C ASN A 112 3.51 0.02 -21.54
N GLU A 113 3.50 0.00 -22.87
CA GLU A 113 3.00 -1.14 -23.66
C GLU A 113 4.12 -2.17 -23.87
N VAL A 114 3.81 -3.43 -23.59
CA VAL A 114 4.72 -4.57 -23.75
C VAL A 114 4.06 -5.65 -24.59
N ASN A 115 4.85 -6.66 -25.00
CA ASN A 115 4.34 -7.87 -25.61
C ASN A 115 4.87 -9.06 -24.80
N THR A 116 4.00 -9.68 -24.01
CA THR A 116 4.33 -10.76 -23.07
C THR A 116 4.84 -12.04 -23.75
N LEU A 117 4.67 -12.17 -25.08
CA LEU A 117 5.23 -13.28 -25.87
C LEU A 117 6.70 -13.03 -26.27
N LYS A 118 7.22 -11.81 -26.11
CA LYS A 118 8.61 -11.48 -26.43
C LYS A 118 9.51 -11.68 -25.21
N LYS A 119 10.71 -12.17 -25.51
CA LYS A 119 11.80 -12.23 -24.54
C LYS A 119 12.17 -10.81 -24.08
N GLY A 120 12.36 -10.64 -22.78
CA GLY A 120 12.76 -9.40 -22.14
C GLY A 120 11.65 -8.35 -22.08
N HIS A 121 10.38 -8.74 -22.15
CA HIS A 121 9.24 -7.81 -22.22
C HIS A 121 9.11 -6.90 -20.99
N CYS A 122 9.70 -7.28 -19.86
CA CYS A 122 9.72 -6.50 -18.62
C CYS A 122 11.08 -5.86 -18.33
N LYS A 123 12.04 -5.92 -19.26
CA LYS A 123 13.40 -5.43 -19.03
C LYS A 123 13.41 -3.96 -18.62
N GLY A 124 13.88 -3.69 -17.40
CA GLY A 124 13.91 -2.34 -16.82
C GLY A 124 12.56 -1.81 -16.32
N LEU A 125 11.52 -2.66 -16.32
CA LEU A 125 10.14 -2.34 -15.89
C LEU A 125 9.73 -3.10 -14.63
N ASN A 126 10.63 -3.86 -14.02
CA ASN A 126 10.34 -4.68 -12.83
C ASN A 126 9.79 -3.83 -11.67
N GLY A 127 8.69 -4.29 -11.09
CA GLY A 127 7.92 -3.59 -10.08
C GLY A 127 6.94 -2.55 -10.62
N LEU A 128 6.84 -2.36 -11.95
CA LEU A 128 5.85 -1.50 -12.58
C LEU A 128 4.68 -2.28 -13.17
N ILE A 129 3.54 -1.61 -13.25
CA ILE A 129 2.37 -2.08 -13.98
C ILE A 129 2.52 -1.67 -15.45
N VAL A 130 2.34 -2.64 -16.35
CA VAL A 130 2.45 -2.50 -17.80
C VAL A 130 1.18 -3.00 -18.47
N LYS A 131 1.01 -2.64 -19.75
CA LYS A 131 -0.14 -3.06 -20.56
C LYS A 131 0.30 -3.97 -21.70
N ASP A 132 -0.44 -5.05 -21.95
CA ASP A 132 -0.35 -5.84 -23.18
C ASP A 132 -1.76 -5.97 -23.74
N TYR A 133 -2.02 -5.32 -24.88
CA TYR A 133 -3.35 -5.07 -25.42
C TYR A 133 -4.30 -4.44 -24.39
N ASP A 134 -5.31 -5.17 -23.91
CA ASP A 134 -6.34 -4.71 -22.96
C ASP A 134 -6.16 -5.28 -21.55
N LYS A 135 -5.01 -5.90 -21.29
CA LYS A 135 -4.69 -6.55 -20.03
C LYS A 135 -3.57 -5.80 -19.31
N ASN A 136 -3.66 -5.76 -17.99
CA ASN A 136 -2.66 -5.14 -17.13
C ASN A 136 -1.82 -6.23 -16.46
N PHE A 137 -0.52 -6.02 -16.42
CA PHE A 137 0.44 -6.96 -15.83
C PHE A 137 1.35 -6.23 -14.86
N LEU A 138 1.79 -6.92 -13.81
CA LEU A 138 2.91 -6.48 -12.99
C LEU A 138 4.18 -7.19 -13.46
N CYS A 139 5.20 -6.42 -13.84
CA CYS A 139 6.52 -6.98 -14.14
C CYS A 139 7.21 -7.43 -12.86
N LEU A 140 7.54 -8.71 -12.76
CA LEU A 140 8.22 -9.31 -11.62
C LEU A 140 9.73 -9.36 -11.86
N ASP A 141 10.17 -9.77 -13.05
CA ASP A 141 11.56 -9.79 -13.51
C ASP A 141 11.59 -9.52 -15.03
N ASP A 142 12.77 -9.42 -15.65
CA ASP A 142 12.94 -9.02 -17.05
C ASP A 142 12.12 -9.87 -18.05
N GLU A 143 11.87 -11.13 -17.69
CA GLU A 143 11.16 -12.14 -18.49
C GLU A 143 9.81 -12.56 -17.89
N ILE A 144 9.49 -12.11 -16.69
CA ILE A 144 8.37 -12.64 -15.90
C ILE A 144 7.43 -11.50 -15.55
N SER A 145 6.16 -11.66 -15.93
CA SER A 145 5.08 -10.80 -15.49
C SER A 145 3.90 -11.64 -15.01
N VAL A 146 3.03 -11.03 -14.22
CA VAL A 146 1.78 -11.63 -13.77
C VAL A 146 0.61 -10.76 -14.21
N GLU A 147 -0.40 -11.37 -14.84
CA GLU A 147 -1.64 -10.67 -15.21
C GLU A 147 -2.40 -10.30 -13.94
N LEU A 148 -2.86 -9.05 -13.83
CA LEU A 148 -3.54 -8.51 -12.65
C LEU A 148 -5.03 -8.85 -12.66
N ILE A 149 -5.33 -10.13 -12.51
CA ILE A 149 -6.67 -10.72 -12.42
C ILE A 149 -6.82 -11.53 -11.11
N PRO A 150 -8.05 -11.72 -10.59
CA PRO A 150 -8.29 -12.42 -9.32
C PRO A 150 -7.67 -13.82 -9.24
N GLU A 151 -7.60 -14.55 -10.36
CA GLU A 151 -7.05 -15.91 -10.44
C GLU A 151 -5.54 -15.97 -10.16
N ASN A 152 -4.85 -14.83 -10.30
CA ASN A 152 -3.41 -14.71 -10.07
C ASN A 152 -3.07 -14.04 -8.73
N GLU A 153 -4.08 -13.79 -7.87
CA GLU A 153 -3.84 -13.31 -6.51
C GLU A 153 -2.96 -14.29 -5.71
N GLY A 154 -2.19 -13.75 -4.78
CA GLY A 154 -1.27 -14.53 -3.95
C GLY A 154 0.09 -13.88 -3.83
N TYR A 155 1.10 -14.73 -3.61
CA TYR A 155 2.46 -14.31 -3.35
C TYR A 155 3.35 -14.47 -4.58
N HIS A 156 4.08 -13.42 -4.91
CA HIS A 156 5.00 -13.38 -6.04
C HIS A 156 6.37 -12.89 -5.58
N VAL A 157 7.43 -13.21 -6.31
CA VAL A 157 8.79 -12.76 -5.98
C VAL A 157 9.20 -11.68 -6.97
N LEU A 158 9.63 -10.53 -6.46
CA LEU A 158 10.25 -9.49 -7.26
C LEU A 158 11.70 -9.85 -7.59
N GLY A 159 12.09 -9.55 -8.83
CA GLY A 159 13.45 -9.71 -9.34
C GLY A 159 14.48 -8.82 -8.64
N ALA A 160 15.73 -8.97 -9.06
CA ALA A 160 16.86 -8.31 -8.41
C ALA A 160 17.03 -6.83 -8.82
N THR A 161 16.64 -6.48 -10.04
CA THR A 161 16.76 -5.12 -10.59
C THR A 161 15.36 -4.55 -10.66
N LEU A 162 15.11 -3.42 -9.98
CA LEU A 162 13.79 -2.78 -9.96
C LEU A 162 13.82 -1.46 -10.72
N ALA A 163 12.71 -1.14 -11.38
CA ALA A 163 12.57 0.11 -12.09
C ALA A 163 12.57 1.29 -11.11
N ALA A 164 13.25 2.37 -11.50
CA ALA A 164 13.20 3.62 -10.74
C ALA A 164 11.76 4.18 -10.74
N GLY A 165 11.36 4.78 -9.62
CA GLY A 165 10.05 5.42 -9.48
C GLY A 165 8.87 4.48 -9.23
N GLY A 166 9.09 3.16 -9.21
CA GLY A 166 8.11 2.18 -8.71
C GLY A 166 7.98 2.23 -7.18
N PRO A 167 6.86 1.76 -6.61
CA PRO A 167 6.66 1.75 -5.15
C PRO A 167 7.61 0.77 -4.44
N PHE A 168 8.21 -0.16 -5.18
CA PHE A 168 9.10 -1.19 -4.66
C PHE A 168 10.58 -0.86 -4.84
N ALA A 169 10.98 0.37 -5.18
CA ALA A 169 12.36 0.69 -5.57
C ALA A 169 13.45 0.25 -4.56
N SER A 170 13.11 0.07 -3.28
CA SER A 170 14.00 -0.42 -2.22
C SER A 170 13.85 -1.92 -1.86
N SER A 171 13.04 -2.66 -2.62
CA SER A 171 12.50 -3.97 -2.24
C SER A 171 12.93 -5.09 -3.22
N ALA A 172 14.14 -4.99 -3.76
CA ALA A 172 14.68 -6.02 -4.64
C ALA A 172 14.74 -7.39 -3.95
N LYS A 173 14.40 -8.46 -4.68
CA LYS A 173 14.39 -9.84 -4.17
C LYS A 173 13.45 -10.06 -2.98
N LYS A 174 12.37 -9.28 -2.89
CA LYS A 174 11.35 -9.42 -1.85
C LYS A 174 10.11 -10.13 -2.39
N MET A 175 9.38 -10.75 -1.47
CA MET A 175 8.06 -11.28 -1.77
C MET A 175 7.06 -10.15 -1.74
N ILE A 176 6.17 -10.13 -2.72
CA ILE A 176 5.01 -9.25 -2.74
C ILE A 176 3.73 -10.08 -2.60
N GLN A 177 2.70 -9.46 -2.04
CA GLN A 177 1.35 -9.99 -2.04
C GLN A 177 0.51 -9.18 -3.02
N PHE A 178 -0.19 -9.85 -3.92
CA PHE A 178 -1.20 -9.29 -4.82
C PHE A 178 -2.60 -9.80 -4.41
N THR A 179 -3.55 -8.87 -4.33
CA THR A 179 -4.98 -9.08 -4.07
C THR A 179 -5.80 -8.19 -5.00
N ASP A 180 -7.13 -8.37 -5.06
CA ASP A 180 -8.06 -7.45 -5.73
C ASP A 180 -8.00 -5.99 -5.24
N LYS A 181 -7.42 -5.75 -4.06
CA LYS A 181 -7.35 -4.44 -3.40
C LYS A 181 -5.98 -3.80 -3.44
N TYR A 182 -4.91 -4.58 -3.39
CA TYR A 182 -3.56 -4.03 -3.28
C TYR A 182 -2.47 -4.97 -3.78
N ILE A 183 -1.30 -4.38 -4.04
CA ILE A 183 -0.02 -5.05 -4.28
C ILE A 183 1.01 -4.43 -3.32
N ILE A 184 1.64 -5.21 -2.46
CA ILE A 184 2.54 -4.72 -1.41
C ILE A 184 3.75 -5.63 -1.23
N GLU A 185 4.82 -5.13 -0.61
CA GLU A 185 5.89 -5.99 -0.07
C GLU A 185 5.38 -6.72 1.19
N GLU A 186 5.49 -8.04 1.22
CA GLU A 186 5.09 -8.83 2.39
C GLU A 186 6.21 -8.83 3.45
N ALA A 187 5.94 -8.18 4.59
CA ALA A 187 6.93 -8.01 5.65
C ALA A 187 7.21 -9.30 6.46
N LYS A 188 6.31 -10.29 6.47
CA LYS A 188 6.38 -11.42 7.42
C LYS A 188 7.23 -12.61 6.95
N TYR A 189 7.45 -12.79 5.65
CA TYR A 189 8.12 -14.00 5.14
C TYR A 189 9.65 -14.06 5.33
N LEU A 190 10.28 -13.00 5.84
CA LEU A 190 11.73 -12.99 6.10
C LEU A 190 12.11 -13.20 7.58
N LYS A 191 11.15 -13.34 8.49
CA LYS A 191 11.41 -13.79 9.87
C LYS A 191 11.04 -15.25 10.00
N GLY A 192 11.89 -16.11 9.44
CA GLY A 192 11.73 -17.56 9.52
C GLY A 192 11.54 -18.03 10.97
N LYS A 193 10.35 -18.53 11.27
CA LYS A 193 10.19 -19.74 12.10
C LYS A 193 10.21 -20.94 11.15
N TYR A 194 11.40 -21.24 10.65
CA TYR A 194 11.74 -22.58 10.21
C TYR A 194 13.08 -22.91 10.90
N LEU A 195 12.95 -23.26 12.18
CA LEU A 195 13.89 -24.09 12.93
C LEU A 195 13.15 -25.39 13.23
#